data_AF-A0A6B3LBW7-F1
#
_entry.id   AF-A0A6B3LBW7-F1
#
_cell.length_a   1.000
_cell.length_b   1.000
_cell.length_c   1.000
_cell.angle_alpha   90.00
_cell.angle_beta   90.00
_cell.angle_gamma   90.00
#
_symmetry.space_group_name_H-M   'P 1'
#
loop_
_entity.id
_entity.type
_entity.pdbx_description
1 polymer ?
#
loop_
_entity_poly.entity_id
_entity_poly.type
_entity_poly.pdbx_seq_one_letter_code
_entity_poly.pdbx_strand_id
1 'polypeptide(L)'
;MRYAIVSDIHANLPAWYAVVENAMEAGATRFLCLGDLVGYGPNPREIVDDVRRRSEAVVMGNHDAVACGLFNASVFNPTARGVIEWTIDELTDEQKEYLSSLPLDVHLDGLDAHLVHAHMDEPGRFHYLNSKEDAKACFDACDHGLIFVGHTHAPGIYALSPEGDITQHEPGTFVRNADYRYIVNPGSVGDPRGEEVVASYCIYDTTDHSISHRFVEFDPEACRAAYRAVGLDAKPYFLRYLDRQVSQPEEVACFDESQPRKVVRGVTAAVSIAATRLDDENEDESGDSVESYGESIDAGGGVATVVAPKTVKKPALTSSTGRVAVDLPPQVVVVPKPPVKRQPSREETRERSRKGGKSKIAIGALGALAALGVGISLHQAKSGDSESESGVAVMDAAGVGELTTARYVRISLPRSGTLSLAEVEVISNGTNVAFQRQASQSSTHAGGDASHAVDGNTNGYFDEGSTTSTEPKQPGPWWEVDLGQMTPIDRVRVWNCQDGGAPKMRRLHNFTIEFYDESRQLALAKHKIPVSGREVEIESP
;
A
#
# COMPACT_ATOMS: atom_id res chain seq x y z
N MET A 1 -12.15 -25.01 8.23
CA MET A 1 -12.48 -24.76 6.80
C MET A 1 -11.55 -23.67 6.34
N ARG A 2 -10.97 -23.77 5.14
CA ARG A 2 -9.99 -22.80 4.67
C ARG A 2 -10.58 -21.76 3.72
N TYR A 3 -10.30 -20.51 4.04
CA TYR A 3 -10.53 -19.33 3.23
C TYR A 3 -9.19 -18.81 2.71
N ALA A 4 -9.13 -18.47 1.43
CA ALA A 4 -8.04 -17.67 0.88
C ALA A 4 -8.42 -16.20 0.96
N ILE A 5 -7.62 -15.40 1.65
CA ILE A 5 -7.77 -13.95 1.80
C ILE A 5 -6.80 -13.28 0.84
N VAL A 6 -7.32 -12.49 -0.10
CA VAL A 6 -6.57 -11.89 -1.22
C VAL A 6 -6.84 -10.40 -1.30
N SER A 7 -5.85 -9.62 -1.71
CA SER A 7 -5.94 -8.16 -1.83
C SER A 7 -5.10 -7.64 -3.00
N ASP A 8 -5.41 -6.43 -3.46
CA ASP A 8 -4.57 -5.63 -4.37
C ASP A 8 -4.17 -6.46 -5.61
N ILE A 9 -5.17 -7.05 -6.27
CA ILE A 9 -5.02 -7.96 -7.43
C ILE A 9 -4.66 -7.19 -8.69
N HIS A 10 -5.07 -5.91 -8.77
CA HIS A 10 -4.59 -4.92 -9.72
C HIS A 10 -4.48 -5.43 -11.16
N ALA A 11 -5.56 -6.06 -11.66
CA ALA A 11 -5.67 -6.53 -13.03
C ALA A 11 -4.49 -7.43 -13.51
N ASN A 12 -3.74 -8.07 -12.60
CA ASN A 12 -2.58 -8.91 -12.91
C ASN A 12 -2.98 -10.39 -13.00
N LEU A 13 -3.47 -10.77 -14.19
CA LEU A 13 -4.02 -12.11 -14.44
C LEU A 13 -3.04 -13.29 -14.21
N PRO A 14 -1.74 -13.20 -14.58
CA PRO A 14 -0.76 -14.24 -14.23
C PRO A 14 -0.61 -14.47 -12.72
N ALA A 15 -0.51 -13.38 -11.93
CA ALA A 15 -0.36 -13.48 -10.48
C ALA A 15 -1.64 -14.01 -9.80
N TRP A 16 -2.82 -13.55 -10.27
CA TRP A 16 -4.10 -14.04 -9.78
C TRP A 16 -4.25 -15.55 -9.96
N TYR A 17 -3.96 -16.09 -11.14
CA TYR A 17 -4.11 -17.53 -11.37
C TYR A 17 -3.08 -18.36 -10.60
N ALA A 18 -1.84 -17.88 -10.42
CA ALA A 18 -0.85 -18.54 -9.57
C ALA A 18 -1.34 -18.62 -8.10
N VAL A 19 -1.91 -17.53 -7.57
CA VAL A 19 -2.51 -17.50 -6.22
C VAL A 19 -3.73 -18.41 -6.11
N VAL A 20 -4.63 -18.42 -7.10
CA VAL A 20 -5.82 -19.30 -7.10
C VAL A 20 -5.42 -20.78 -7.10
N GLU A 21 -4.45 -21.17 -7.94
CA GLU A 21 -3.93 -22.54 -7.97
C GLU A 21 -3.30 -22.93 -6.62
N ASN A 22 -2.36 -22.14 -6.12
CA ASN A 22 -1.68 -22.39 -4.85
C ASN A 22 -2.64 -22.45 -3.64
N ALA A 23 -3.67 -21.59 -3.63
CA ALA A 23 -4.69 -21.59 -2.59
C ALA A 23 -5.57 -22.85 -2.65
N MET A 24 -5.97 -23.28 -3.85
CA MET A 24 -6.75 -24.51 -4.04
C MET A 24 -5.94 -25.75 -3.65
N GLU A 25 -4.64 -25.80 -3.96
CA GLU A 25 -3.72 -26.85 -3.51
C GLU A 25 -3.54 -26.86 -1.98
N ALA A 26 -3.54 -25.70 -1.33
CA ALA A 26 -3.57 -25.58 0.14
C ALA A 26 -4.90 -26.04 0.77
N GLY A 27 -5.89 -26.38 -0.05
CA GLY A 27 -7.23 -26.80 0.38
C GLY A 27 -8.16 -25.64 0.72
N ALA A 28 -7.91 -24.42 0.22
CA ALA A 28 -8.88 -23.34 0.28
C ALA A 28 -10.15 -23.72 -0.49
N THR A 29 -11.30 -23.48 0.14
CA THR A 29 -12.62 -23.81 -0.44
C THR A 29 -13.48 -22.58 -0.73
N ARG A 30 -13.00 -21.40 -0.31
CA ARG A 30 -13.64 -20.08 -0.40
C ARG A 30 -12.57 -19.01 -0.57
N PHE A 31 -12.93 -17.93 -1.25
CA PHE A 31 -12.09 -16.74 -1.40
C PHE A 31 -12.79 -15.54 -0.76
N LEU A 32 -12.01 -14.67 -0.13
CA LEU A 32 -12.43 -13.39 0.42
C LEU A 32 -11.49 -12.32 -0.14
N CYS A 33 -12.03 -11.33 -0.83
CA CYS A 33 -11.24 -10.32 -1.52
C CYS A 33 -11.37 -8.95 -0.84
N LEU A 34 -10.22 -8.32 -0.56
CA LEU A 34 -10.12 -7.05 0.14
C LEU A 34 -10.08 -5.85 -0.81
N GLY A 35 -10.50 -6.01 -2.06
CA GLY A 35 -10.58 -4.93 -3.05
C GLY A 35 -9.31 -4.73 -3.88
N ASP A 36 -9.33 -3.66 -4.66
CA ASP A 36 -8.38 -3.33 -5.71
C ASP A 36 -8.20 -4.49 -6.70
N LEU A 37 -9.33 -4.87 -7.31
CA LEU A 37 -9.42 -5.85 -8.39
C LEU A 37 -8.74 -5.28 -9.65
N VAL A 38 -8.84 -3.96 -9.85
CA VAL A 38 -8.37 -3.26 -11.05
C VAL A 38 -7.33 -2.18 -10.73
N GLY A 39 -6.90 -1.43 -11.75
CA GLY A 39 -5.76 -0.52 -11.65
C GLY A 39 -4.42 -1.23 -11.86
N TYR A 40 -3.42 -0.49 -12.32
CA TYR A 40 -2.10 -0.96 -12.77
C TYR A 40 -2.12 -2.02 -13.90
N GLY A 41 -2.65 -3.22 -13.68
CA GLY A 41 -2.57 -4.34 -14.62
C GLY A 41 -3.41 -4.23 -15.91
N PRO A 42 -3.08 -5.04 -16.93
CA PRO A 42 -3.67 -4.98 -18.27
C PRO A 42 -4.89 -5.90 -18.47
N ASN A 43 -5.38 -6.60 -17.44
CA ASN A 43 -6.51 -7.54 -17.53
C ASN A 43 -7.67 -7.22 -16.55
N PRO A 44 -8.22 -5.99 -16.56
CA PRO A 44 -9.23 -5.60 -15.57
C PRO A 44 -10.54 -6.37 -15.75
N ARG A 45 -10.92 -6.70 -16.98
CA ARG A 45 -12.19 -7.38 -17.30
C ARG A 45 -12.19 -8.82 -16.80
N GLU A 46 -11.12 -9.55 -17.08
CA GLU A 46 -10.96 -10.95 -16.67
C GLU A 46 -10.90 -11.09 -15.15
N ILE A 47 -10.20 -10.18 -14.46
CA ILE A 47 -10.13 -10.18 -13.00
C ILE A 47 -11.50 -9.86 -12.37
N VAL A 48 -12.22 -8.84 -12.86
CA VAL A 48 -13.55 -8.51 -12.32
C VAL A 48 -14.51 -9.69 -12.44
N ASP A 49 -14.58 -10.33 -13.60
CA ASP A 49 -15.49 -11.46 -13.84
C ASP A 49 -15.10 -12.71 -13.01
N ASP A 50 -13.80 -13.00 -12.89
CA ASP A 50 -13.32 -14.20 -12.20
C ASP A 50 -13.36 -14.06 -10.67
N VAL A 51 -13.03 -12.89 -10.12
CA VAL A 51 -13.13 -12.58 -8.67
C VAL A 51 -14.60 -12.55 -8.25
N ARG A 52 -15.49 -11.87 -9.00
CA ARG A 52 -16.95 -11.84 -8.75
C ARG A 52 -17.57 -13.23 -8.66
N ARG A 53 -17.04 -14.19 -9.43
CA ARG A 53 -17.54 -15.56 -9.51
C ARG A 53 -16.99 -16.51 -8.43
N ARG A 54 -15.81 -16.23 -7.87
CA ARG A 54 -15.12 -17.12 -6.91
C ARG A 54 -15.22 -16.67 -5.46
N SER A 55 -15.29 -15.36 -5.22
CA SER A 55 -15.25 -14.80 -3.88
C SER A 55 -16.61 -14.87 -3.20
N GLU A 56 -16.62 -15.26 -1.92
CA GLU A 56 -17.83 -15.28 -1.09
C GLU A 56 -18.19 -13.87 -0.60
N ALA A 57 -17.17 -13.03 -0.38
CA ALA A 57 -17.32 -11.59 -0.18
C ALA A 57 -16.16 -10.83 -0.88
N VAL A 58 -16.47 -9.62 -1.31
CA VAL A 58 -15.54 -8.66 -1.92
C VAL A 58 -15.87 -7.29 -1.31
N VAL A 59 -14.86 -6.55 -0.86
CA VAL A 59 -14.98 -5.12 -0.49
C VAL A 59 -14.33 -4.25 -1.56
N MET A 60 -14.73 -2.97 -1.59
CA MET A 60 -14.25 -1.97 -2.55
C MET A 60 -12.87 -1.43 -2.17
N GLY A 61 -11.91 -1.47 -3.10
CA GLY A 61 -10.67 -0.69 -3.00
C GLY A 61 -10.72 0.67 -3.68
N ASN A 62 -9.69 1.49 -3.52
CA ASN A 62 -9.66 2.84 -4.11
C ASN A 62 -9.54 2.83 -5.63
N HIS A 63 -8.83 1.88 -6.24
CA HIS A 63 -8.79 1.74 -7.69
C HIS A 63 -10.15 1.26 -8.23
N ASP A 64 -10.85 0.39 -7.52
CA ASP A 64 -12.22 -0.01 -7.88
C ASP A 64 -13.17 1.20 -7.85
N ALA A 65 -13.07 2.02 -6.79
CA ALA A 65 -13.90 3.20 -6.58
C ALA A 65 -13.66 4.31 -7.63
N VAL A 66 -12.42 4.47 -8.11
CA VAL A 66 -12.12 5.35 -9.26
C VAL A 66 -12.61 4.72 -10.56
N ALA A 67 -12.41 3.41 -10.77
CA ALA A 67 -12.80 2.71 -12.00
C ALA A 67 -14.31 2.70 -12.27
N CYS A 68 -15.14 2.72 -11.22
CA CYS A 68 -16.59 2.85 -11.32
C CYS A 68 -17.11 4.30 -11.23
N GLY A 69 -16.21 5.29 -11.09
CA GLY A 69 -16.55 6.72 -11.12
C GLY A 69 -17.07 7.31 -9.81
N LEU A 70 -16.93 6.63 -8.68
CA LEU A 70 -17.23 7.18 -7.35
C LEU A 70 -16.18 8.20 -6.90
N PHE A 71 -14.94 8.05 -7.37
CA PHE A 71 -13.83 8.98 -7.15
C PHE A 71 -13.24 9.47 -8.48
N ASN A 72 -12.61 10.64 -8.48
CA ASN A 72 -11.95 11.18 -9.67
C ASN A 72 -10.52 10.65 -9.79
N ALA A 73 -10.10 10.22 -10.98
CA ALA A 73 -8.74 9.75 -11.26
C ALA A 73 -7.63 10.78 -10.95
N SER A 74 -7.96 12.06 -10.72
CA SER A 74 -7.04 13.08 -10.20
C SER A 74 -6.48 12.80 -8.80
N VAL A 75 -7.02 11.82 -8.05
CA VAL A 75 -6.44 11.39 -6.76
C VAL A 75 -5.20 10.51 -6.93
N PHE A 76 -4.89 10.05 -8.15
CA PHE A 76 -3.73 9.21 -8.45
C PHE A 76 -2.61 9.99 -9.14
N ASN A 77 -1.37 9.53 -8.93
CA ASN A 77 -0.19 10.04 -9.64
C ASN A 77 -0.34 9.86 -11.17
N PRO A 78 0.39 10.61 -12.02
CA PRO A 78 0.20 10.59 -13.47
C PRO A 78 0.29 9.19 -14.12
N THR A 79 1.15 8.30 -13.61
CA THR A 79 1.32 6.92 -14.12
C THR A 79 0.10 6.07 -13.81
N ALA A 80 -0.31 6.04 -12.53
CA ALA A 80 -1.48 5.30 -12.06
C ALA A 80 -2.78 5.87 -12.67
N ARG A 81 -2.83 7.18 -12.88
CA ARG A 81 -3.92 7.90 -13.54
C ARG A 81 -4.08 7.47 -15.00
N GLY A 82 -3.00 7.48 -15.80
CA GLY A 82 -3.10 7.06 -17.21
C GLY A 82 -3.59 5.63 -17.36
N VAL A 83 -3.19 4.74 -16.46
CA VAL A 83 -3.69 3.35 -16.43
C VAL A 83 -5.14 3.25 -15.97
N ILE A 84 -5.55 3.99 -14.93
CA ILE A 84 -6.95 3.91 -14.48
C ILE A 84 -7.91 4.55 -15.48
N GLU A 85 -7.50 5.60 -16.19
CA GLU A 85 -8.29 6.19 -17.30
C GLU A 85 -8.48 5.16 -18.43
N TRP A 86 -7.43 4.43 -18.83
CA TRP A 86 -7.56 3.29 -19.76
C TRP A 86 -8.43 2.15 -19.18
N THR A 87 -8.29 1.83 -17.89
CA THR A 87 -9.08 0.80 -17.19
C THR A 87 -10.57 1.13 -17.23
N ILE A 88 -10.93 2.41 -17.05
CA ILE A 88 -12.30 2.90 -17.16
C ILE A 88 -12.84 2.68 -18.58
N ASP A 89 -12.04 2.89 -19.63
CA ASP A 89 -12.50 2.69 -21.01
C ASP A 89 -12.69 1.19 -21.37
N GLU A 90 -11.90 0.28 -20.80
CA GLU A 90 -12.01 -1.17 -21.04
C GLU A 90 -13.18 -1.85 -20.33
N LEU A 91 -13.55 -1.38 -19.14
CA LEU A 91 -14.60 -1.99 -18.32
C LEU A 91 -16.01 -1.75 -18.89
N THR A 92 -16.82 -2.80 -18.93
CA THR A 92 -18.23 -2.69 -19.36
C THR A 92 -19.08 -1.97 -18.32
N ASP A 93 -20.25 -1.47 -18.73
CA ASP A 93 -21.21 -0.86 -17.80
C ASP A 93 -21.66 -1.83 -16.69
N GLU A 94 -21.82 -3.12 -17.00
CA GLU A 94 -22.15 -4.14 -15.99
C GLU A 94 -20.99 -4.34 -14.99
N GLN A 95 -19.75 -4.32 -15.46
CA GLN A 95 -18.58 -4.45 -14.59
C GLN A 95 -18.41 -3.21 -13.70
N LYS A 96 -18.66 -2.01 -14.22
CA LYS A 96 -18.69 -0.76 -13.45
C LYS A 96 -19.84 -0.75 -12.44
N GLU A 97 -21.03 -1.20 -12.82
CA GLU A 97 -22.18 -1.35 -11.92
C GLU A 97 -21.83 -2.31 -10.77
N TYR A 98 -21.25 -3.48 -11.09
CA TYR A 98 -20.76 -4.41 -10.08
C TYR A 98 -19.73 -3.78 -9.13
N LEU A 99 -18.68 -3.14 -9.65
CA LEU A 99 -17.68 -2.46 -8.82
C LEU A 99 -18.31 -1.38 -7.94
N SER A 100 -19.25 -0.58 -8.47
CA SER A 100 -19.97 0.45 -7.69
C SER A 100 -20.91 -0.12 -6.62
N SER A 101 -21.27 -1.40 -6.73
CA SER A 101 -22.11 -2.11 -5.76
C SER A 101 -21.33 -2.77 -4.62
N LEU A 102 -19.99 -2.79 -4.71
CA LEU A 102 -19.14 -3.35 -3.66
C LEU A 102 -19.27 -2.52 -2.37
N PRO A 103 -19.47 -3.16 -1.20
CA PRO A 103 -19.44 -2.47 0.08
C PRO A 103 -18.02 -2.04 0.44
N LEU A 104 -17.88 -0.99 1.26
CA LEU A 104 -16.58 -0.57 1.78
C LEU A 104 -16.04 -1.56 2.83
N ASP A 105 -16.94 -2.18 3.59
CA ASP A 105 -16.65 -3.15 4.65
C ASP A 105 -17.68 -4.31 4.66
N VAL A 106 -17.27 -5.49 5.12
CA VAL A 106 -18.16 -6.65 5.33
C VAL A 106 -17.81 -7.35 6.63
N HIS A 107 -18.79 -7.48 7.53
CA HIS A 107 -18.71 -8.44 8.63
C HIS A 107 -19.20 -9.83 8.22
N LEU A 108 -18.46 -10.87 8.62
CA LEU A 108 -18.83 -12.27 8.44
C LEU A 108 -19.02 -12.92 9.82
N ASP A 109 -20.26 -12.94 10.33
CA ASP A 109 -20.63 -13.48 11.66
C ASP A 109 -20.06 -14.88 11.90
N GLY A 110 -20.08 -15.74 10.87
CA GLY A 110 -19.60 -17.12 10.94
C GLY A 110 -18.08 -17.30 11.08
N LEU A 111 -17.30 -16.21 10.96
CA LEU A 111 -15.84 -16.21 11.04
C LEU A 111 -15.28 -15.37 12.20
N ASP A 112 -16.12 -14.56 12.87
CA ASP A 112 -15.68 -13.43 13.72
C ASP A 112 -14.61 -12.59 12.98
N ALA A 113 -14.91 -12.24 11.73
CA ALA A 113 -14.00 -11.51 10.85
C ALA A 113 -14.68 -10.30 10.23
N HIS A 114 -13.97 -9.19 10.16
CA HIS A 114 -14.34 -8.00 9.42
C HIS A 114 -13.39 -7.83 8.24
N LEU A 115 -13.92 -7.53 7.05
CA LEU A 115 -13.14 -7.26 5.84
C LEU A 115 -13.29 -5.78 5.52
N VAL A 116 -12.18 -5.10 5.23
CA VAL A 116 -12.16 -3.72 4.75
C VAL A 116 -10.91 -3.56 3.87
N HIS A 117 -10.94 -2.70 2.86
CA HIS A 117 -9.75 -2.53 2.01
C HIS A 117 -8.59 -1.85 2.75
N ALA A 118 -8.89 -0.88 3.61
CA ALA A 118 -7.91 0.01 4.20
C ALA A 118 -8.11 0.13 5.72
N HIS A 119 -8.54 1.31 6.20
CA HIS A 119 -8.86 1.55 7.60
C HIS A 119 -10.30 1.18 7.96
N MET A 120 -10.54 0.84 9.22
CA MET A 120 -11.85 0.42 9.75
C MET A 120 -12.68 1.59 10.33
N ASP A 121 -12.07 2.74 10.62
CA ASP A 121 -12.74 3.92 11.19
C ASP A 121 -13.38 4.83 10.13
N GLU A 122 -12.65 5.14 9.06
CA GLU A 122 -13.15 5.80 7.84
C GLU A 122 -12.85 4.95 6.57
N PRO A 123 -13.52 3.80 6.35
CA PRO A 123 -13.25 2.90 5.21
C PRO A 123 -13.18 3.58 3.83
N GLY A 124 -14.08 4.53 3.57
CA GLY A 124 -14.14 5.27 2.30
C GLY A 124 -13.08 6.36 2.12
N ARG A 125 -12.15 6.54 3.07
CA ARG A 125 -10.99 7.42 2.92
C ARG A 125 -9.78 6.74 2.32
N PHE A 126 -9.72 5.41 2.42
CA PHE A 126 -8.57 4.62 2.00
C PHE A 126 -7.25 5.13 2.61
N HIS A 127 -7.23 5.34 3.93
CA HIS A 127 -6.00 5.67 4.65
C HIS A 127 -5.05 4.46 4.67
N TYR A 128 -3.75 4.70 4.63
CA TYR A 128 -2.75 3.65 4.85
C TYR A 128 -2.68 3.26 6.33
N LEU A 129 -2.41 1.98 6.59
CA LEU A 129 -2.22 1.42 7.95
C LEU A 129 -0.76 0.99 8.10
N ASN A 130 0.11 1.93 8.49
CA ASN A 130 1.56 1.77 8.47
C ASN A 130 2.20 1.81 9.86
N SER A 131 1.44 2.16 10.91
CA SER A 131 1.90 2.34 12.28
C SER A 131 1.01 1.63 13.31
N LYS A 132 1.43 1.62 14.57
CA LYS A 132 0.62 1.09 15.68
C LYS A 132 -0.53 2.03 16.03
N GLU A 133 -0.34 3.31 15.78
CA GLU A 133 -1.31 4.39 15.94
C GLU A 133 -2.44 4.23 14.93
N ASP A 134 -2.12 3.89 13.68
CA ASP A 134 -3.09 3.52 12.65
C ASP A 134 -3.87 2.25 13.04
N ALA A 135 -3.13 1.21 13.46
CA ALA A 135 -3.74 -0.03 13.94
C ALA A 135 -4.66 0.21 15.14
N LYS A 136 -4.31 1.15 16.03
CA LYS A 136 -5.15 1.54 17.17
C LYS A 136 -6.47 2.15 16.72
N ALA A 137 -6.47 3.06 15.74
CA ALA A 137 -7.72 3.65 15.22
C ALA A 137 -8.66 2.55 14.69
N CYS A 138 -8.12 1.59 13.93
CA CYS A 138 -8.86 0.42 13.47
C CYS A 138 -9.40 -0.46 14.62
N PHE A 139 -8.61 -0.69 15.67
CA PHE A 139 -9.04 -1.46 16.84
C PHE A 139 -10.07 -0.74 17.70
N ASP A 140 -10.05 0.60 17.76
CA ASP A 140 -11.02 1.40 18.52
C ASP A 140 -12.37 1.52 17.78
N ALA A 141 -12.38 1.40 16.44
CA ALA A 141 -13.59 1.54 15.60
C ALA A 141 -14.43 0.26 15.44
N CYS A 142 -13.89 -0.89 15.82
CA CYS A 142 -14.48 -2.21 15.61
C CYS A 142 -14.16 -3.09 16.82
N ASP A 143 -15.07 -3.96 17.26
CA ASP A 143 -14.84 -4.86 18.42
C ASP A 143 -14.48 -6.31 18.02
N HIS A 144 -14.51 -6.65 16.72
CA HIS A 144 -14.30 -8.03 16.25
C HIS A 144 -12.88 -8.53 16.52
N GLY A 145 -12.74 -9.86 16.71
CA GLY A 145 -11.47 -10.49 17.03
C GLY A 145 -10.48 -10.56 15.85
N LEU A 146 -10.94 -10.35 14.63
CA LEU A 146 -10.13 -10.37 13.41
C LEU A 146 -10.64 -9.33 12.40
N ILE A 147 -9.71 -8.52 11.90
CA ILE A 147 -9.92 -7.55 10.82
C ILE A 147 -8.92 -7.89 9.71
N PHE A 148 -9.39 -8.05 8.50
CA PHE A 148 -8.57 -8.22 7.31
C PHE A 148 -8.53 -6.90 6.53
N VAL A 149 -7.31 -6.44 6.22
CA VAL A 149 -7.01 -5.17 5.55
C VAL A 149 -6.09 -5.39 4.34
N GLY A 150 -6.10 -4.49 3.37
CA GLY A 150 -5.28 -4.51 2.15
C GLY A 150 -4.47 -3.23 1.97
N HIS A 151 -4.48 -2.66 0.76
CA HIS A 151 -4.09 -1.28 0.41
C HIS A 151 -2.60 -0.92 0.54
N THR A 152 -1.91 -1.32 1.61
CA THR A 152 -0.46 -1.06 1.79
C THR A 152 0.42 -1.94 0.90
N HIS A 153 -0.14 -3.03 0.36
CA HIS A 153 0.55 -4.14 -0.32
C HIS A 153 1.56 -4.90 0.57
N ALA A 154 1.69 -4.54 1.85
CA ALA A 154 2.70 -5.03 2.77
C ALA A 154 2.09 -6.11 3.71
N PRO A 155 2.42 -7.40 3.52
CA PRO A 155 1.88 -8.46 4.35
C PRO A 155 2.40 -8.37 5.78
N GLY A 156 1.54 -8.60 6.77
CA GLY A 156 1.91 -8.43 8.17
C GLY A 156 0.70 -8.42 9.12
N ILE A 157 0.99 -8.37 10.42
CA ILE A 157 -0.02 -8.52 11.48
C ILE A 157 0.17 -7.44 12.54
N TYR A 158 -0.91 -6.82 12.98
CA TYR A 158 -0.97 -6.14 14.26
C TYR A 158 -1.83 -6.95 15.23
N ALA A 159 -1.37 -7.09 16.47
CA ALA A 159 -2.07 -7.81 17.52
C ALA A 159 -2.23 -6.91 18.75
N LEU A 160 -3.47 -6.75 19.21
CA LEU A 160 -3.86 -6.04 20.42
C LEU A 160 -4.08 -7.04 21.56
N SER A 161 -3.37 -6.85 22.67
CA SER A 161 -3.51 -7.67 23.89
C SER A 161 -4.68 -7.21 24.77
N PRO A 162 -5.16 -8.05 25.71
CA PRO A 162 -6.14 -7.68 26.73
C PRO A 162 -5.76 -6.46 27.58
N GLU A 163 -4.45 -6.22 27.75
CA GLU A 163 -3.89 -5.11 28.52
C GLU A 163 -3.88 -3.79 27.73
N GLY A 164 -4.15 -3.83 26.42
CA GLY A 164 -4.15 -2.67 25.52
C GLY A 164 -2.85 -2.48 24.72
N ASP A 165 -1.89 -3.39 24.82
CA ASP A 165 -0.62 -3.29 24.10
C ASP A 165 -0.78 -3.74 22.63
N ILE A 166 -0.29 -2.91 21.70
CA ILE A 166 -0.24 -3.24 20.27
C ILE A 166 1.16 -3.71 19.90
N THR A 167 1.24 -4.90 19.32
CA THR A 167 2.45 -5.48 18.74
C THR A 167 2.30 -5.65 17.23
N GLN A 168 3.40 -5.49 16.50
CA GLN A 168 3.47 -5.75 15.05
C GLN A 168 4.33 -6.99 14.84
N HIS A 169 3.92 -7.85 13.92
CA HIS A 169 4.61 -9.10 13.60
C HIS A 169 4.81 -9.21 12.09
N GLU A 170 5.99 -9.71 11.72
CA GLU A 170 6.35 -10.07 10.35
C GLU A 170 5.40 -11.15 9.78
N PRO A 171 5.23 -11.22 8.46
CA PRO A 171 4.37 -12.22 7.83
C PRO A 171 4.88 -13.65 8.10
N GLY A 172 3.94 -14.55 8.32
CA GLY A 172 4.23 -15.94 8.66
C GLY A 172 2.98 -16.76 8.94
N THR A 173 3.15 -17.91 9.61
CA THR A 173 2.04 -18.73 10.13
C THR A 173 1.92 -18.59 11.64
N PHE A 174 0.73 -18.24 12.11
CA PHE A 174 0.40 -18.15 13.53
C PHE A 174 -0.98 -18.73 13.82
N VAL A 175 -1.24 -19.06 15.08
CA VAL A 175 -2.57 -19.43 15.59
C VAL A 175 -3.08 -18.25 16.40
N ARG A 176 -4.32 -17.81 16.15
CA ARG A 176 -4.95 -16.73 16.94
C ARG A 176 -5.08 -17.13 18.40
N ASN A 177 -4.70 -16.24 19.32
CA ASN A 177 -5.17 -16.31 20.70
C ASN A 177 -6.57 -15.70 20.79
N ALA A 178 -7.52 -16.40 21.43
CA ALA A 178 -8.90 -15.93 21.57
C ALA A 178 -9.04 -14.66 22.43
N ASP A 179 -8.08 -14.40 23.34
CA ASP A 179 -8.05 -13.19 24.17
C ASP A 179 -7.52 -11.96 23.41
N TYR A 180 -6.93 -12.15 22.22
CA TYR A 180 -6.29 -11.10 21.43
C TYR A 180 -7.14 -10.72 20.22
N ARG A 181 -7.01 -9.46 19.80
CA ARG A 181 -7.62 -8.96 18.56
C ARG A 181 -6.55 -8.73 17.51
N TYR A 182 -6.85 -9.04 16.25
CA TYR A 182 -5.87 -9.04 15.17
C TYR A 182 -6.31 -8.18 13.99
N ILE A 183 -5.39 -7.39 13.44
CA ILE A 183 -5.48 -6.83 12.09
C ILE A 183 -4.45 -7.59 11.24
N VAL A 184 -4.87 -8.13 10.10
CA VAL A 184 -4.04 -8.95 9.22
C VAL A 184 -4.08 -8.40 7.81
N ASN A 185 -2.91 -8.09 7.26
CA ASN A 185 -2.73 -7.72 5.87
C ASN A 185 -2.17 -8.92 5.09
N PRO A 186 -2.85 -9.44 4.05
CA PRO A 186 -2.38 -10.59 3.29
C PRO A 186 -1.28 -10.21 2.27
N GLY A 187 -0.93 -8.92 2.16
CA GLY A 187 -0.09 -8.38 1.10
C GLY A 187 -0.83 -8.28 -0.24
N SER A 188 -0.11 -7.87 -1.28
CA SER A 188 -0.65 -7.73 -2.63
C SER A 188 -0.48 -9.00 -3.47
N VAL A 189 -1.53 -9.38 -4.19
CA VAL A 189 -1.47 -10.40 -5.24
C VAL A 189 -0.81 -9.83 -6.51
N GLY A 190 -1.18 -8.61 -6.93
CA GLY A 190 -0.92 -8.11 -8.28
C GLY A 190 0.22 -7.11 -8.43
N ASP A 191 0.59 -6.37 -7.38
CA ASP A 191 1.69 -5.38 -7.40
C ASP A 191 2.53 -5.47 -6.12
N PRO A 192 3.25 -6.59 -5.89
CA PRO A 192 4.04 -6.78 -4.68
C PRO A 192 5.20 -5.78 -4.61
N ARG A 193 5.35 -5.14 -3.44
CA ARG A 193 6.34 -4.06 -3.20
C ARG A 193 7.60 -4.47 -2.43
N GLY A 194 7.81 -5.77 -2.25
CA GLY A 194 8.97 -6.34 -1.56
C GLY A 194 10.27 -6.33 -2.36
N GLU A 195 11.35 -6.83 -1.75
CA GLU A 195 12.63 -7.09 -2.44
C GLU A 195 12.52 -8.30 -3.40
N GLU A 196 11.67 -9.28 -3.07
CA GLU A 196 11.32 -10.39 -3.94
C GLU A 196 9.99 -10.12 -4.65
N VAL A 197 9.94 -10.37 -5.96
CA VAL A 197 8.72 -10.23 -6.77
C VAL A 197 7.90 -11.52 -6.69
N VAL A 198 7.12 -11.63 -5.62
CA VAL A 198 6.23 -12.75 -5.33
C VAL A 198 4.85 -12.23 -4.94
N ALA A 199 3.79 -12.83 -5.48
CA ALA A 199 2.42 -12.52 -5.08
C ALA A 199 2.19 -13.01 -3.63
N SER A 200 1.46 -12.24 -2.82
CA SER A 200 1.15 -12.62 -1.44
C SER A 200 -0.35 -12.75 -1.18
N TYR A 201 -0.70 -13.70 -0.31
CA TYR A 201 -2.07 -13.90 0.17
C TYR A 201 -2.06 -14.62 1.52
N CYS A 202 -3.21 -14.72 2.21
CA CYS A 202 -3.36 -15.51 3.44
C CYS A 202 -4.27 -16.73 3.26
N ILE A 203 -3.95 -17.83 3.93
CA ILE A 203 -4.92 -18.88 4.29
C ILE A 203 -5.40 -18.63 5.71
N TYR A 204 -6.71 -18.60 5.94
CA TYR A 204 -7.31 -18.69 7.28
C TYR A 204 -8.03 -20.05 7.41
N ASP A 205 -7.58 -20.91 8.33
CA ASP A 205 -8.28 -22.15 8.67
C ASP A 205 -9.14 -21.97 9.93
N THR A 206 -10.46 -22.02 9.76
CA THR A 206 -11.41 -21.91 10.87
C THR A 206 -11.44 -23.11 11.82
N THR A 207 -10.64 -24.15 11.56
CA THR A 207 -10.62 -25.37 12.38
C THR A 207 -9.71 -25.24 13.60
N ASP A 208 -8.57 -24.59 13.44
CA ASP A 208 -7.57 -24.32 14.48
C ASP A 208 -7.30 -22.81 14.67
N HIS A 209 -8.00 -21.96 13.92
CA HIS A 209 -7.83 -20.51 13.85
C HIS A 209 -6.41 -20.08 13.44
N SER A 210 -5.73 -20.91 12.64
CA SER A 210 -4.45 -20.57 12.03
C SER A 210 -4.60 -19.60 10.86
N ILE A 211 -3.68 -18.64 10.79
CA ILE A 211 -3.52 -17.71 9.68
C ILE A 211 -2.10 -17.89 9.14
N SER A 212 -1.99 -18.25 7.86
CA SER A 212 -0.72 -18.46 7.15
C SER A 212 -0.60 -17.48 6.00
N HIS A 213 0.36 -16.57 6.08
CA HIS A 213 0.84 -15.82 4.92
C HIS A 213 1.51 -16.78 3.94
N ARG A 214 1.31 -16.53 2.65
CA ARG A 214 1.78 -17.34 1.54
C ARG A 214 2.42 -16.41 0.52
N PHE A 215 3.47 -16.89 -0.11
CA PHE A 215 4.22 -16.19 -1.15
C PHE A 215 4.30 -17.12 -2.36
N VAL A 216 3.97 -16.60 -3.54
CA VAL A 216 3.77 -17.39 -4.75
C VAL A 216 4.49 -16.71 -5.91
N GLU A 217 5.38 -17.46 -6.57
CA GLU A 217 5.99 -17.02 -7.82
C GLU A 217 4.94 -16.96 -8.94
N PHE A 218 5.03 -15.96 -9.80
CA PHE A 218 4.22 -15.83 -11.01
C PHE A 218 5.10 -15.33 -12.15
N ASP A 219 4.68 -15.57 -13.40
CA ASP A 219 5.45 -15.18 -14.59
C ASP A 219 5.35 -13.65 -14.85
N PRO A 220 6.44 -12.87 -14.67
CA PRO A 220 6.43 -11.44 -14.94
C PRO A 220 6.49 -11.12 -16.44
N GLU A 221 6.99 -12.04 -17.27
CA GLU A 221 7.07 -11.88 -18.73
C GLU A 221 5.72 -12.13 -19.39
N ALA A 222 4.90 -13.05 -18.86
CA ALA A 222 3.48 -13.13 -19.22
C ALA A 222 2.76 -11.80 -18.95
N CYS A 223 3.03 -11.16 -17.82
CA CYS A 223 2.47 -9.84 -17.51
C CYS A 223 2.97 -8.77 -18.51
N ARG A 224 4.29 -8.69 -18.77
CA ARG A 224 4.87 -7.80 -19.82
C ARG A 224 4.26 -8.04 -21.20
N ALA A 225 3.98 -9.29 -21.56
CA ALA A 225 3.33 -9.63 -22.82
C ALA A 225 1.90 -9.10 -22.90
N ALA A 226 1.15 -9.14 -21.80
CA ALA A 226 -0.19 -8.56 -21.73
C ALA A 226 -0.18 -7.03 -21.88
N TYR A 227 0.73 -6.29 -21.20
CA TYR A 227 0.92 -4.84 -21.42
C TYR A 227 1.19 -4.50 -22.89
N ARG A 228 2.12 -5.24 -23.53
CA ARG A 228 2.45 -5.08 -24.95
C ARG A 228 1.26 -5.39 -25.88
N ALA A 229 0.38 -6.32 -25.50
CA ALA A 229 -0.78 -6.69 -26.30
C ALA A 229 -1.89 -5.62 -26.28
N VAL A 230 -2.06 -4.90 -25.16
CA VAL A 230 -3.05 -3.81 -25.03
C VAL A 230 -2.50 -2.43 -25.38
N GLY A 231 -1.18 -2.30 -25.58
CA GLY A 231 -0.54 -1.03 -25.94
C GLY A 231 -0.36 -0.05 -24.77
N LEU A 232 -0.31 -0.56 -23.54
CA LEU A 232 0.01 0.24 -22.35
C LEU A 232 1.53 0.37 -22.17
N ASP A 233 2.04 1.60 -22.28
CA ASP A 233 3.45 1.93 -22.01
C ASP A 233 3.78 2.04 -20.51
N ALA A 234 2.77 2.34 -19.68
CA ALA A 234 2.91 2.44 -18.24
C ALA A 234 3.17 1.05 -17.62
N LYS A 235 4.10 0.98 -16.66
CA LYS A 235 4.49 -0.27 -15.98
C LYS A 235 4.15 -0.22 -14.49
N PRO A 236 3.74 -1.35 -13.89
CA PRO A 236 3.49 -1.50 -12.45
C PRO A 236 4.80 -1.44 -11.66
N TYR A 237 4.77 -1.40 -10.33
CA TYR A 237 5.98 -1.31 -9.51
C TYR A 237 6.95 -2.48 -9.81
N PHE A 238 6.45 -3.72 -9.73
CA PHE A 238 7.33 -4.89 -9.83
C PHE A 238 8.03 -5.03 -11.19
N LEU A 239 7.40 -4.64 -12.30
CA LEU A 239 8.06 -4.66 -13.62
C LEU A 239 9.13 -3.57 -13.75
N ARG A 240 8.89 -2.37 -13.18
CA ARG A 240 9.89 -1.29 -13.11
C ARG A 240 11.07 -1.68 -12.22
N TYR A 241 10.81 -2.39 -11.12
CA TYR A 241 11.84 -2.95 -10.24
C TYR A 241 12.72 -3.98 -10.98
N LEU A 242 12.11 -4.97 -11.65
CA LEU A 242 12.83 -5.97 -12.44
C LEU A 242 13.65 -5.35 -13.59
N ASP A 243 13.14 -4.30 -14.26
CA ASP A 243 13.90 -3.59 -15.30
C ASP A 243 15.20 -2.96 -14.76
N ARG A 244 15.20 -2.48 -13.51
CA ARG A 244 16.39 -1.89 -12.88
C ARG A 244 17.39 -2.92 -12.39
N GLN A 245 16.93 -4.09 -11.95
CA GLN A 245 17.78 -5.22 -11.63
C GLN A 245 18.60 -5.64 -12.87
N VAL A 246 17.93 -5.81 -14.02
CA VAL A 246 18.62 -6.15 -15.29
C VAL A 246 19.52 -5.03 -15.80
N SER A 247 19.17 -3.76 -15.56
CA SER A 247 19.95 -2.60 -16.01
C SER A 247 21.20 -2.30 -15.16
N GLN A 248 21.36 -2.98 -14.02
CA GLN A 248 22.58 -2.96 -13.21
C GLN A 248 23.30 -4.30 -13.42
N PRO A 249 24.24 -4.40 -14.39
CA PRO A 249 25.07 -5.60 -14.46
C PRO A 249 25.80 -5.76 -13.13
N GLU A 250 25.74 -6.96 -12.54
CA GLU A 250 26.63 -7.31 -11.44
C GLU A 250 28.06 -6.96 -11.85
N GLU A 251 28.79 -6.24 -10.99
CA GLU A 251 30.23 -6.10 -11.17
C GLU A 251 30.85 -7.49 -11.00
N VAL A 252 30.98 -8.22 -12.13
CA VAL A 252 31.80 -9.41 -12.23
C VAL A 252 33.21 -8.98 -11.94
N ALA A 253 33.59 -9.05 -10.66
CA ALA A 253 34.91 -8.72 -10.20
C ALA A 253 35.90 -9.58 -10.99
N CYS A 254 36.70 -8.93 -11.85
CA CYS A 254 37.83 -9.57 -12.51
C CYS A 254 38.75 -10.12 -11.41
N PHE A 255 38.68 -11.44 -11.18
CA PHE A 255 39.53 -12.11 -10.22
C PHE A 255 40.97 -12.05 -10.73
N ASP A 256 41.76 -11.20 -10.09
CA ASP A 256 43.20 -11.15 -10.24
C ASP A 256 43.80 -12.48 -9.75
N GLU A 257 44.36 -13.27 -10.67
CA GLU A 257 44.96 -14.58 -10.38
C GLU A 257 46.29 -14.50 -9.60
N SER A 258 46.80 -13.29 -9.29
CA SER A 258 48.12 -13.11 -8.69
C SER A 258 48.25 -13.41 -7.18
N GLN A 259 47.16 -13.76 -6.47
CA GLN A 259 47.21 -14.01 -5.02
C GLN A 259 47.09 -15.50 -4.62
N PRO A 260 48.03 -16.04 -3.81
CA PRO A 260 48.04 -17.45 -3.43
C PRO A 260 46.92 -17.79 -2.43
N ARG A 261 46.03 -18.70 -2.83
CA ARG A 261 44.90 -19.17 -2.00
C ARG A 261 45.38 -19.87 -0.73
N LYS A 262 44.95 -19.41 0.46
CA LYS A 262 45.00 -20.21 1.68
C LYS A 262 43.96 -21.33 1.60
N VAL A 263 44.42 -22.57 1.71
CA VAL A 263 43.55 -23.75 1.76
C VAL A 263 42.82 -23.80 3.11
N VAL A 264 41.48 -23.80 3.07
CA VAL A 264 40.63 -24.33 4.14
C VAL A 264 39.83 -25.49 3.53
N ARG A 265 39.83 -26.65 4.21
CA ARG A 265 39.25 -27.90 3.71
C ARG A 265 37.83 -28.12 4.25
N GLY A 266 36.98 -28.68 3.41
CA GLY A 266 35.72 -29.35 3.78
C GLY A 266 34.47 -28.49 3.57
N VAL A 267 33.36 -28.99 3.02
CA VAL A 267 33.09 -30.33 2.45
C VAL A 267 32.21 -30.15 1.19
N THR A 268 32.53 -30.88 0.13
CA THR A 268 31.80 -30.84 -1.14
C THR A 268 30.54 -31.71 -1.08
N ALA A 269 29.40 -31.16 -1.53
CA ALA A 269 28.30 -31.94 -2.08
C ALA A 269 27.85 -31.23 -3.36
N ALA A 270 28.05 -31.88 -4.51
CA ALA A 270 27.73 -31.32 -5.82
C ALA A 270 26.52 -32.06 -6.41
N VAL A 271 25.60 -31.31 -7.00
CA VAL A 271 24.70 -31.81 -8.05
C VAL A 271 24.72 -30.79 -9.17
N SER A 272 25.25 -31.19 -10.32
CA SER A 272 25.29 -30.37 -11.52
C SER A 272 23.97 -30.48 -12.28
N ILE A 273 23.46 -29.36 -12.80
CA ILE A 273 22.53 -29.35 -13.93
C ILE A 273 23.26 -28.67 -15.09
N ALA A 274 23.53 -29.43 -16.14
CA ALA A 274 24.13 -28.91 -17.37
C ALA A 274 23.03 -28.45 -18.32
N ALA A 275 23.07 -27.19 -18.74
CA ALA A 275 22.21 -26.69 -19.80
C ALA A 275 22.77 -27.11 -21.16
N THR A 276 22.00 -27.88 -21.93
CA THR A 276 22.29 -28.11 -23.35
C THR A 276 21.92 -26.87 -24.16
N ARG A 277 22.93 -26.24 -24.75
CA ARG A 277 22.78 -25.20 -25.75
C ARG A 277 22.85 -25.85 -27.14
N LEU A 278 21.78 -25.70 -27.92
CA LEU A 278 21.77 -25.95 -29.35
C LEU A 278 22.24 -24.67 -30.04
N ASP A 279 23.20 -24.78 -30.96
CA ASP A 279 23.50 -23.79 -32.00
C ASP A 279 24.05 -24.59 -33.21
N ASP A 280 23.81 -24.11 -34.43
CA ASP A 280 23.68 -24.94 -35.64
C ASP A 280 24.97 -25.45 -36.32
N GLU A 281 24.84 -26.56 -37.05
CA GLU A 281 25.81 -27.03 -38.05
C GLU A 281 25.60 -26.34 -39.41
N ASN A 282 26.70 -26.09 -40.14
CA ASN A 282 26.69 -26.06 -41.61
C ASN A 282 28.12 -26.20 -42.15
N GLU A 283 28.27 -27.03 -43.19
CA GLU A 283 29.40 -27.07 -44.16
C GLU A 283 30.80 -27.44 -43.58
N ASP A 284 31.64 -28.27 -44.20
CA ASP A 284 31.52 -28.94 -45.49
C ASP A 284 32.44 -30.19 -45.63
N GLU A 285 32.20 -30.95 -46.70
CA GLU A 285 33.11 -31.85 -47.43
C GLU A 285 33.88 -33.05 -46.79
N SER A 286 33.69 -34.19 -47.47
CA SER A 286 34.68 -35.24 -47.83
C SER A 286 34.97 -36.39 -46.86
N GLY A 287 35.40 -37.53 -47.42
CA GLY A 287 36.35 -38.38 -46.69
C GLY A 287 36.11 -39.89 -46.56
N ASP A 288 35.45 -40.53 -47.52
CA ASP A 288 35.67 -41.95 -47.86
C ASP A 288 35.30 -43.08 -46.87
N SER A 289 35.15 -44.25 -47.49
CA SER A 289 34.84 -45.57 -46.95
C SER A 289 35.96 -46.20 -46.10
N VAL A 290 35.59 -47.18 -45.25
CA VAL A 290 36.14 -48.57 -45.26
C VAL A 290 35.43 -49.42 -44.19
N GLU A 291 35.30 -50.72 -44.47
CA GLU A 291 34.54 -51.70 -43.68
C GLU A 291 35.35 -52.42 -42.57
N SER A 292 34.61 -53.01 -41.63
CA SER A 292 34.79 -54.38 -41.10
C SER A 292 35.69 -54.68 -39.89
N TYR A 293 35.24 -55.71 -39.15
CA TYR A 293 35.84 -56.41 -37.99
C TYR A 293 36.09 -55.57 -36.71
N GLY A 294 35.60 -55.92 -35.51
CA GLY A 294 34.77 -57.04 -35.08
C GLY A 294 35.48 -57.97 -34.09
N GLU A 295 35.27 -57.76 -32.79
CA GLU A 295 35.38 -58.81 -31.77
C GLU A 295 34.60 -58.47 -30.50
N SER A 296 34.21 -59.50 -29.75
CA SER A 296 33.25 -59.47 -28.65
C SER A 296 33.89 -59.50 -27.27
N ILE A 297 33.26 -58.87 -26.28
CA ILE A 297 33.18 -59.44 -24.92
C ILE A 297 31.83 -59.13 -24.28
N ASP A 298 31.30 -60.12 -23.57
CA ASP A 298 29.93 -60.22 -23.07
C ASP A 298 29.90 -60.02 -21.54
N ALA A 299 28.94 -59.25 -21.03
CA ALA A 299 28.60 -59.19 -19.59
C ALA A 299 27.26 -58.50 -19.30
N GLY A 300 26.16 -59.27 -19.37
CA GLY A 300 25.21 -59.31 -18.26
C GLY A 300 24.20 -58.15 -18.06
N GLY A 301 23.04 -58.29 -18.72
CA GLY A 301 21.75 -58.37 -18.03
C GLY A 301 21.01 -57.09 -17.59
N GLY A 302 19.73 -57.00 -17.98
CA GLY A 302 18.73 -56.15 -17.28
C GLY A 302 18.03 -55.09 -18.13
N VAL A 303 17.35 -55.47 -19.22
CA VAL A 303 16.46 -54.55 -19.95
C VAL A 303 15.11 -54.45 -19.25
N ALA A 304 14.78 -53.28 -18.71
CA ALA A 304 13.42 -52.91 -18.32
C ALA A 304 12.82 -51.96 -19.39
N THR A 305 11.75 -52.40 -20.04
CA THR A 305 11.13 -51.70 -21.17
C THR A 305 10.31 -50.49 -20.71
N VAL A 306 10.65 -49.29 -21.17
CA VAL A 306 9.76 -48.12 -21.11
C VAL A 306 9.34 -47.74 -22.53
N VAL A 307 8.03 -47.77 -22.77
CA VAL A 307 7.42 -47.48 -24.08
C VAL A 307 7.16 -45.99 -24.21
N ALA A 308 7.86 -45.31 -25.12
CA ALA A 308 7.54 -43.93 -25.49
C ALA A 308 6.32 -43.88 -26.45
N PRO A 309 5.35 -42.97 -26.24
CA PRO A 309 4.22 -42.80 -27.15
C PRO A 309 4.63 -42.12 -28.46
N LYS A 310 4.00 -42.53 -29.57
CA LYS A 310 4.32 -42.09 -30.93
C LYS A 310 3.83 -40.68 -31.23
N THR A 311 4.61 -39.96 -32.04
CA THR A 311 4.22 -38.73 -32.72
C THR A 311 2.99 -38.93 -33.62
N VAL A 312 2.07 -37.95 -33.60
CA VAL A 312 0.91 -37.88 -34.52
C VAL A 312 0.93 -36.51 -35.23
N LYS A 313 0.70 -36.52 -36.54
CA LYS A 313 0.76 -35.34 -37.41
C LYS A 313 -0.47 -34.43 -37.25
N LYS A 314 -0.28 -33.11 -37.36
CA LYS A 314 -1.35 -32.12 -37.60
C LYS A 314 -2.04 -32.38 -38.96
N PRO A 315 -3.37 -32.21 -39.05
CA PRO A 315 -4.04 -31.69 -40.24
C PRO A 315 -4.37 -30.19 -40.09
N ALA A 316 -4.73 -29.52 -41.18
CA ALA A 316 -5.06 -28.09 -41.22
C ALA A 316 -6.42 -27.83 -41.91
N LEU A 317 -7.04 -26.69 -41.57
CA LEU A 317 -8.24 -26.07 -42.17
C LEU A 317 -9.55 -26.87 -41.97
N THR A 318 -10.68 -26.28 -41.59
CA THR A 318 -11.38 -25.13 -42.20
C THR A 318 -12.32 -24.40 -41.22
N SER A 319 -12.80 -23.23 -41.64
CA SER A 319 -13.83 -22.43 -40.94
C SER A 319 -15.26 -22.95 -41.18
N SER A 320 -16.10 -22.93 -40.15
CA SER A 320 -17.56 -22.73 -40.34
C SER A 320 -18.21 -22.18 -39.07
N THR A 321 -19.16 -21.27 -39.28
CA THR A 321 -19.96 -20.62 -38.22
C THR A 321 -21.10 -21.53 -37.76
N GLY A 322 -21.22 -21.78 -36.46
CA GLY A 322 -22.34 -22.53 -35.89
C GLY A 322 -22.68 -22.08 -34.47
N ARG A 323 -23.73 -21.28 -34.30
CA ARG A 323 -24.33 -21.02 -32.98
C ARG A 323 -24.97 -22.31 -32.46
N VAL A 324 -24.53 -22.80 -31.32
CA VAL A 324 -25.25 -23.80 -30.54
C VAL A 324 -25.94 -23.09 -29.38
N ALA A 325 -27.27 -22.99 -29.43
CA ALA A 325 -28.06 -22.60 -28.27
C ALA A 325 -28.12 -23.79 -27.31
N VAL A 326 -27.82 -23.56 -26.04
CA VAL A 326 -27.99 -24.56 -24.97
C VAL A 326 -29.17 -24.11 -24.12
N ASP A 327 -30.21 -24.94 -24.10
CA ASP A 327 -31.45 -24.68 -23.35
C ASP A 327 -31.16 -24.81 -21.85
N LEU A 328 -31.39 -23.74 -21.08
CA LEU A 328 -31.28 -23.75 -19.62
C LEU A 328 -32.66 -23.99 -19.00
N PRO A 329 -32.79 -24.89 -18.00
CA PRO A 329 -34.07 -25.12 -17.33
C PRO A 329 -34.54 -23.86 -16.57
N PRO A 330 -35.86 -23.63 -16.46
CA PRO A 330 -36.39 -22.39 -15.90
C PRO A 330 -36.05 -22.25 -14.42
N GLN A 331 -35.38 -21.16 -14.06
CA GLN A 331 -35.13 -20.84 -12.65
C GLN A 331 -36.42 -20.40 -11.97
N VAL A 332 -36.72 -21.02 -10.83
CA VAL A 332 -37.86 -20.64 -9.98
C VAL A 332 -37.47 -19.40 -9.19
N VAL A 333 -37.91 -18.23 -9.65
CA VAL A 333 -37.74 -16.96 -8.94
C VAL A 333 -38.63 -16.94 -7.69
N VAL A 334 -38.04 -17.27 -6.54
CA VAL A 334 -38.69 -17.06 -5.23
C VAL A 334 -38.52 -15.60 -4.85
N VAL A 335 -39.54 -14.77 -5.14
CA VAL A 335 -39.58 -13.38 -4.71
C VAL A 335 -39.91 -13.32 -3.20
N PRO A 336 -39.01 -12.85 -2.32
CA PRO A 336 -39.36 -12.63 -0.92
C PRO A 336 -40.37 -11.47 -0.82
N LYS A 337 -41.47 -11.70 -0.10
CA LYS A 337 -42.44 -10.63 0.19
C LYS A 337 -41.79 -9.56 1.09
N PRO A 338 -42.04 -8.26 0.85
CA PRO A 338 -41.52 -7.20 1.70
C PRO A 338 -42.08 -7.31 3.14
N PRO A 339 -41.29 -6.93 4.17
CA PRO A 339 -41.69 -7.09 5.56
C PRO A 339 -42.88 -6.21 5.92
N VAL A 340 -43.91 -6.82 6.51
CA VAL A 340 -45.08 -6.12 7.03
C VAL A 340 -44.69 -5.31 8.26
N LYS A 341 -44.81 -3.98 8.18
CA LYS A 341 -44.59 -3.07 9.32
C LYS A 341 -45.54 -3.43 10.48
N ARG A 342 -45.01 -4.04 11.55
CA ARG A 342 -45.73 -4.18 12.81
C ARG A 342 -45.71 -2.84 13.55
N GLN A 343 -46.88 -2.28 13.85
CA GLN A 343 -47.02 -1.20 14.81
C GLN A 343 -46.82 -1.74 16.24
N PRO A 344 -46.22 -0.98 17.16
CA PRO A 344 -46.20 -1.35 18.57
C PRO A 344 -47.60 -1.14 19.18
N SER A 345 -48.14 -2.18 19.80
CA SER A 345 -49.36 -2.10 20.60
C SER A 345 -49.12 -1.32 21.89
N ARG A 346 -50.08 -0.47 22.26
CA ARG A 346 -50.17 0.16 23.59
C ARG A 346 -50.70 -0.85 24.63
N GLU A 347 -50.69 -0.41 25.89
CA GLU A 347 -51.20 -1.07 27.12
C GLU A 347 -50.20 -2.04 27.80
N GLU A 348 -49.94 -1.95 29.10
CA GLU A 348 -50.29 -0.91 30.09
C GLU A 348 -49.38 -0.93 31.34
N THR A 349 -49.37 0.20 32.09
CA THR A 349 -49.01 0.41 33.53
C THR A 349 -48.52 -0.79 34.38
N ARG A 350 -47.46 -0.69 35.21
CA ARG A 350 -47.26 0.15 36.44
C ARG A 350 -45.86 -0.22 37.05
N GLU A 351 -45.22 0.42 38.03
CA GLU A 351 -45.36 1.65 38.85
C GLU A 351 -43.93 2.02 39.36
N ARG A 352 -43.43 3.26 39.34
CA ARG A 352 -43.37 4.23 40.48
C ARG A 352 -42.67 5.52 39.96
N SER A 353 -43.20 6.73 40.12
CA SER A 353 -43.18 7.57 41.34
C SER A 353 -41.75 7.82 41.87
N ARG A 354 -41.20 9.03 42.06
CA ARG A 354 -41.62 10.47 42.03
C ARG A 354 -40.29 11.27 41.89
N LYS A 355 -40.13 12.39 41.18
CA LYS A 355 -40.61 13.79 41.30
C LYS A 355 -40.13 14.48 39.99
N GLY A 356 -40.80 15.42 39.31
CA GLY A 356 -41.46 16.63 39.79
C GLY A 356 -40.46 17.82 39.80
N GLY A 357 -40.47 18.77 38.86
CA GLY A 357 -41.24 18.91 37.61
C GLY A 357 -41.18 20.34 37.02
N LYS A 358 -41.85 20.57 35.86
CA LYS A 358 -42.27 21.88 35.25
C LYS A 358 -41.16 22.94 35.04
N SER A 359 -40.90 23.49 33.83
CA SER A 359 -41.81 24.00 32.79
C SER A 359 -41.08 23.97 31.42
N LYS A 360 -41.68 23.66 30.25
CA LYS A 360 -42.73 24.32 29.44
C LYS A 360 -42.32 25.66 28.78
N ILE A 361 -42.38 25.69 27.41
CA ILE A 361 -42.51 26.86 26.50
C ILE A 361 -41.19 27.67 26.30
N ALA A 362 -40.76 28.10 25.10
CA ALA A 362 -41.12 27.76 23.72
C ALA A 362 -40.00 28.14 22.70
N ILE A 363 -40.12 27.55 21.52
CA ILE A 363 -39.79 28.03 20.16
C ILE A 363 -39.59 29.55 20.04
N GLY A 364 -38.52 29.98 19.37
CA GLY A 364 -38.33 31.34 18.86
C GLY A 364 -37.02 31.47 18.06
N ALA A 365 -37.09 31.90 16.80
CA ALA A 365 -35.95 32.00 15.88
C ALA A 365 -35.66 33.46 15.48
N LEU A 366 -34.53 33.65 14.77
CA LEU A 366 -33.98 34.88 14.15
C LEU A 366 -33.32 35.92 15.06
N GLY A 367 -32.22 36.50 14.56
CA GLY A 367 -31.76 37.84 14.93
C GLY A 367 -30.24 38.00 15.02
N ALA A 368 -29.58 38.39 13.93
CA ALA A 368 -28.22 38.93 13.97
C ALA A 368 -28.28 40.45 14.20
N LEU A 369 -27.34 41.04 14.97
CA LEU A 369 -26.46 42.16 14.54
C LEU A 369 -25.52 42.69 15.65
N ALA A 370 -24.34 43.13 15.20
CA ALA A 370 -23.56 44.31 15.66
C ALA A 370 -23.05 44.45 17.12
N ALA A 371 -21.74 44.22 17.25
CA ALA A 371 -20.71 45.20 17.66
C ALA A 371 -20.99 46.20 18.80
N LEU A 372 -20.16 46.10 19.86
CA LEU A 372 -19.65 47.26 20.61
C LEU A 372 -18.14 47.10 20.82
N GLY A 373 -17.37 48.09 20.37
CA GLY A 373 -15.94 48.19 20.68
C GLY A 373 -15.70 48.96 21.97
N VAL A 374 -14.61 48.62 22.68
CA VAL A 374 -14.08 49.42 23.80
C VAL A 374 -12.62 49.72 23.50
N GLY A 375 -12.31 50.99 23.26
CA GLY A 375 -10.93 51.46 23.18
C GLY A 375 -10.35 51.68 24.58
N ILE A 376 -9.07 51.37 24.76
CA ILE A 376 -8.31 51.71 25.98
C ILE A 376 -7.24 52.73 25.60
N SER A 377 -7.19 53.83 26.34
CA SER A 377 -6.27 54.94 26.11
C SER A 377 -4.96 54.75 26.88
N LEU A 378 -3.83 55.20 26.33
CA LEU A 378 -2.53 55.11 26.98
C LEU A 378 -2.38 56.08 28.16
N HIS A 379 -1.59 55.66 29.16
CA HIS A 379 -0.85 56.56 30.04
C HIS A 379 0.54 56.00 30.37
N GLN A 380 1.53 56.89 30.57
CA GLN A 380 2.95 56.55 30.69
C GLN A 380 3.45 56.45 32.14
N ALA A 381 4.28 55.44 32.39
CA ALA A 381 5.51 55.39 33.20
C ALA A 381 5.65 56.21 34.51
N LYS A 382 6.00 55.53 35.62
CA LYS A 382 7.37 55.57 36.22
C LYS A 382 7.57 54.68 37.48
N SER A 383 8.74 54.04 37.53
CA SER A 383 9.61 53.63 38.67
C SER A 383 9.12 53.67 40.14
N GLY A 384 9.41 52.60 40.90
CA GLY A 384 9.52 52.63 42.38
C GLY A 384 9.60 51.23 43.02
N ASP A 385 10.61 51.00 43.89
CA ASP A 385 10.94 49.69 44.50
C ASP A 385 10.14 49.31 45.77
N SER A 386 10.41 48.08 46.24
CA SER A 386 10.29 47.50 47.60
C SER A 386 8.96 46.87 48.07
N GLU A 387 8.97 45.52 48.05
CA GLU A 387 8.67 44.57 49.14
C GLU A 387 7.52 44.82 50.14
N SER A 388 6.59 43.87 50.21
CA SER A 388 6.48 42.95 51.37
C SER A 388 5.53 41.78 51.09
N GLU A 389 5.82 40.62 51.68
CA GLU A 389 5.20 39.33 51.35
C GLU A 389 3.84 39.10 52.02
N SER A 390 2.91 38.46 51.29
CA SER A 390 2.13 37.33 51.85
C SER A 390 1.37 36.59 50.74
N GLY A 391 1.52 35.27 50.65
CA GLY A 391 0.48 34.41 50.05
C GLY A 391 0.94 33.31 49.11
N VAL A 392 0.75 32.07 49.58
CA VAL A 392 0.49 30.85 48.79
C VAL A 392 1.65 30.35 47.90
N ALA A 393 2.17 29.17 48.26
CA ALA A 393 3.02 28.39 47.39
C ALA A 393 2.23 27.91 46.16
N VAL A 394 2.48 28.53 45.01
CA VAL A 394 2.09 27.99 43.70
C VAL A 394 3.15 26.96 43.31
N MET A 395 2.74 25.72 43.02
CA MET A 395 3.65 24.76 42.41
C MET A 395 3.99 25.23 41.00
N ASP A 396 5.28 25.32 40.72
CA ASP A 396 5.83 25.89 39.49
C ASP A 396 5.37 25.09 38.26
N ALA A 397 4.61 25.75 37.38
CA ALA A 397 4.16 25.17 36.12
C ALA A 397 5.30 25.31 35.10
N ALA A 398 6.26 24.39 35.18
CA ALA A 398 7.47 24.42 34.38
C ALA A 398 7.17 24.41 32.86
N GLY A 399 7.41 25.55 32.21
CA GLY A 399 7.80 25.66 30.81
C GLY A 399 6.85 25.11 29.75
N VAL A 400 5.73 25.79 29.50
CA VAL A 400 5.13 25.76 28.15
C VAL A 400 6.00 26.66 27.27
N GLY A 401 6.78 26.07 26.37
CA GLY A 401 7.55 26.80 25.37
C GLY A 401 6.63 27.59 24.44
N GLU A 402 7.05 28.80 24.05
CA GLU A 402 6.31 29.65 23.12
C GLU A 402 6.42 29.05 21.70
N LEU A 403 5.36 28.39 21.23
CA LEU A 403 5.35 27.65 19.97
C LEU A 403 5.76 28.52 18.78
N THR A 404 6.66 28.02 17.95
CA THR A 404 7.08 28.72 16.73
C THR A 404 5.89 28.89 15.80
N THR A 405 5.51 30.14 15.53
CA THR A 405 4.41 30.47 14.62
C THR A 405 4.99 30.89 13.27
N ALA A 406 4.57 30.23 12.19
CA ALA A 406 5.06 30.51 10.84
C ALA A 406 3.94 30.39 9.80
N ARG A 407 4.17 31.00 8.64
CA ARG A 407 3.35 30.78 7.43
C ARG A 407 4.08 29.92 6.40
N TYR A 408 5.39 30.06 6.29
CA TYR A 408 6.21 29.26 5.36
C TYR A 408 7.15 28.35 6.13
N VAL A 409 7.19 27.08 5.73
CA VAL A 409 8.16 26.10 6.24
C VAL A 409 9.02 25.65 5.06
N ARG A 410 10.33 25.82 5.17
CA ARG A 410 11.31 25.51 4.12
C ARG A 410 12.32 24.49 4.61
N ILE A 411 12.65 23.53 3.76
CA ILE A 411 13.73 22.56 3.94
C ILE A 411 14.81 22.84 2.89
N SER A 412 16.07 22.92 3.30
CA SER A 412 17.20 23.23 2.41
C SER A 412 18.47 22.43 2.73
N LEU A 413 19.27 22.14 1.70
CA LEU A 413 20.61 21.58 1.88
C LEU A 413 21.64 22.72 1.91
N PRO A 414 22.49 22.85 2.95
CA PRO A 414 23.54 23.89 3.03
C PRO A 414 24.76 23.59 2.13
N ARG A 415 24.58 22.80 1.07
CA ARG A 415 25.61 22.26 0.18
C ARG A 415 25.01 21.96 -1.19
N SER A 416 25.84 21.80 -2.21
CA SER A 416 25.36 21.28 -3.49
C SER A 416 24.89 19.82 -3.36
N GLY A 417 23.81 19.47 -4.04
CA GLY A 417 23.22 18.13 -3.96
C GLY A 417 21.92 17.99 -4.75
N THR A 418 21.21 16.91 -4.46
CA THR A 418 19.81 16.71 -4.82
C THR A 418 19.03 16.72 -3.51
N LEU A 419 18.02 17.58 -3.38
CA LEU A 419 17.02 17.46 -2.33
C LEU A 419 15.88 16.59 -2.88
N SER A 420 15.54 15.54 -2.14
CA SER A 420 14.41 14.65 -2.42
C SER A 420 13.71 14.32 -1.10
N LEU A 421 12.41 14.56 -1.03
CA LEU A 421 11.56 14.43 0.16
C LEU A 421 10.33 13.62 -0.22
N ALA A 422 9.92 12.67 0.62
CA ALA A 422 8.71 11.89 0.39
C ALA A 422 7.47 12.67 0.80
N GLU A 423 7.36 13.00 2.10
CA GLU A 423 6.26 13.78 2.70
C GLU A 423 6.86 14.73 3.76
N VAL A 424 6.25 15.90 3.95
CA VAL A 424 6.59 16.87 4.99
C VAL A 424 5.32 17.24 5.75
N GLU A 425 5.11 16.58 6.88
CA GLU A 425 3.99 16.85 7.77
C GLU A 425 4.36 18.04 8.67
N VAL A 426 3.61 19.14 8.59
CA VAL A 426 3.70 20.24 9.56
C VAL A 426 2.53 20.09 10.51
N ILE A 427 2.81 19.75 11.76
CA ILE A 427 1.77 19.42 12.74
C ILE A 427 1.41 20.66 13.58
N SER A 428 0.12 20.95 13.69
CA SER A 428 -0.44 21.99 14.56
C SER A 428 -1.68 21.46 15.26
N ASN A 429 -1.72 21.53 16.58
CA ASN A 429 -2.74 20.91 17.42
C ASN A 429 -3.04 19.45 17.01
N GLY A 430 -1.99 18.67 16.75
CA GLY A 430 -2.09 17.27 16.32
C GLY A 430 -2.58 17.02 14.89
N THR A 431 -2.78 18.07 14.06
CA THR A 431 -3.23 17.95 12.66
C THR A 431 -2.12 18.30 11.68
N ASN A 432 -1.91 17.53 10.60
CA ASN A 432 -1.03 17.93 9.50
C ASN A 432 -1.64 19.10 8.72
N VAL A 433 -1.17 20.32 8.98
CA VAL A 433 -1.64 21.55 8.31
C VAL A 433 -0.97 21.81 6.95
N ALA A 434 0.08 21.05 6.60
CA ALA A 434 0.73 21.11 5.30
C ALA A 434 0.03 20.27 4.22
N PHE A 435 -0.81 19.30 4.60
CA PHE A 435 -1.56 18.45 3.66
C PHE A 435 -2.32 19.27 2.60
N GLN A 436 -2.08 18.93 1.34
CA GLN A 436 -2.60 19.56 0.11
C GLN A 436 -2.39 21.09 0.02
N ARG A 437 -1.38 21.63 0.72
CA ARG A 437 -1.00 23.05 0.62
C ARG A 437 -0.15 23.32 -0.61
N GLN A 438 -0.01 24.60 -0.95
CA GLN A 438 0.83 25.03 -2.05
C GLN A 438 2.30 24.89 -1.67
N ALA A 439 2.97 23.90 -2.27
CA ALA A 439 4.41 23.70 -2.18
C ALA A 439 5.15 24.23 -3.42
N SER A 440 6.43 24.56 -3.25
CA SER A 440 7.35 25.02 -4.30
C SER A 440 8.78 24.59 -3.99
N GLN A 441 9.66 24.56 -5.00
CA GLN A 441 11.05 24.12 -4.83
C GLN A 441 12.01 24.83 -5.79
N SER A 442 13.30 24.76 -5.50
CA SER A 442 14.37 25.47 -6.20
C SER A 442 14.61 25.02 -7.66
N SER A 443 14.15 23.82 -8.02
CA SER A 443 14.05 23.28 -9.39
C SER A 443 13.28 21.96 -9.32
N THR A 444 12.68 21.51 -10.44
CA THR A 444 12.04 20.18 -10.52
C THR A 444 12.84 19.30 -11.49
N HIS A 445 13.19 18.09 -11.04
CA HIS A 445 13.84 17.06 -11.87
C HIS A 445 12.92 15.85 -12.07
N ALA A 446 12.87 15.35 -13.31
CA ALA A 446 12.22 14.09 -13.69
C ALA A 446 10.80 13.86 -13.11
N GLY A 447 9.99 14.92 -13.02
CA GLY A 447 8.61 14.85 -12.53
C GLY A 447 8.45 14.81 -11.00
N GLY A 448 9.53 14.97 -10.22
CA GLY A 448 9.45 15.05 -8.77
C GLY A 448 8.96 16.41 -8.28
N ASP A 449 7.70 16.76 -8.57
CA ASP A 449 7.10 18.06 -8.25
C ASP A 449 6.96 18.30 -6.74
N ALA A 450 7.07 19.57 -6.35
CA ALA A 450 7.07 19.98 -4.94
C ALA A 450 5.81 19.53 -4.16
N SER A 451 4.68 19.38 -4.85
CA SER A 451 3.41 18.96 -4.27
C SER A 451 3.40 17.53 -3.72
N HIS A 452 4.34 16.66 -4.14
CA HIS A 452 4.41 15.30 -3.62
C HIS A 452 4.70 15.27 -2.12
N ALA A 453 5.54 16.19 -1.62
CA ALA A 453 5.86 16.27 -0.19
C ALA A 453 4.77 16.90 0.70
N VAL A 454 3.54 17.02 0.19
CA VAL A 454 2.35 17.47 0.92
C VAL A 454 1.09 16.72 0.47
N ASP A 455 1.21 15.60 -0.23
CA ASP A 455 0.06 14.84 -0.73
C ASP A 455 -0.43 13.76 0.26
N GLY A 456 0.30 13.58 1.38
CA GLY A 456 0.02 12.58 2.42
C GLY A 456 0.62 11.20 2.14
N ASN A 457 1.39 11.04 1.06
CA ASN A 457 2.02 9.78 0.68
C ASN A 457 3.44 9.69 1.23
N THR A 458 3.60 9.00 2.36
CA THR A 458 4.90 8.82 3.02
C THR A 458 5.85 7.84 2.29
N ASN A 459 5.45 7.32 1.12
CA ASN A 459 6.24 6.40 0.31
C ASN A 459 7.51 7.08 -0.24
N GLY A 460 8.68 6.58 0.17
CA GLY A 460 9.97 7.17 -0.16
C GLY A 460 10.53 6.87 -1.56
N TYR A 461 9.86 6.09 -2.40
CA TYR A 461 10.43 5.69 -3.70
C TYR A 461 10.06 6.67 -4.82
N PHE A 462 11.05 7.44 -5.30
CA PHE A 462 10.94 8.51 -6.30
C PHE A 462 10.20 8.07 -7.58
N ASP A 463 10.44 6.85 -8.02
CA ASP A 463 9.81 6.33 -9.22
C ASP A 463 8.32 6.00 -9.06
N GLU A 464 7.79 5.96 -7.84
CA GLU A 464 6.34 5.92 -7.57
C GLU A 464 5.66 7.28 -7.77
N GLY A 465 6.43 8.32 -8.09
CA GLY A 465 5.93 9.69 -8.21
C GLY A 465 5.47 10.27 -6.86
N SER A 466 5.86 9.66 -5.75
CA SER A 466 5.50 10.06 -4.38
C SER A 466 6.60 10.86 -3.67
N THR A 467 7.66 11.26 -4.38
CA THR A 467 8.70 12.10 -3.80
C THR A 467 9.08 13.28 -4.71
N THR A 468 9.55 14.33 -4.08
CA THR A 468 10.10 15.52 -4.74
C THR A 468 11.50 15.22 -5.28
N SER A 469 11.95 15.95 -6.29
CA SER A 469 13.39 16.10 -6.57
C SER A 469 13.75 17.41 -7.21
N THR A 470 14.81 18.02 -6.69
CA THR A 470 15.55 19.09 -7.36
C THR A 470 16.56 18.54 -8.36
N GLU A 471 17.07 19.39 -9.25
CA GLU A 471 18.11 19.03 -10.21
C GLU A 471 19.38 18.46 -9.55
N PRO A 472 20.01 17.42 -10.14
CA PRO A 472 21.23 16.83 -9.60
C PRO A 472 22.37 17.83 -9.45
N LYS A 473 22.97 17.83 -8.25
CA LYS A 473 24.11 18.69 -7.88
C LYS A 473 23.78 20.19 -7.91
N GLN A 474 22.49 20.60 -7.86
CA GLN A 474 22.10 22.00 -7.69
C GLN A 474 22.82 22.59 -6.45
N PRO A 475 23.38 23.82 -6.53
CA PRO A 475 23.88 24.52 -5.35
C PRO A 475 22.73 24.99 -4.45
N GLY A 476 22.73 24.59 -3.18
CA GLY A 476 21.74 25.04 -2.19
C GLY A 476 20.27 24.75 -2.55
N PRO A 477 19.89 23.50 -2.89
CA PRO A 477 18.52 23.17 -3.23
C PRO A 477 17.60 23.33 -2.01
N TRP A 478 16.36 23.77 -2.27
CA TRP A 478 15.34 23.99 -1.25
C TRP A 478 13.96 23.57 -1.73
N TRP A 479 13.10 23.24 -0.77
CA TRP A 479 11.68 22.96 -0.91
C TRP A 479 10.92 23.75 0.16
N GLU A 480 9.72 24.26 -0.12
CA GLU A 480 8.95 25.13 0.78
C GLU A 480 7.43 24.96 0.59
N VAL A 481 6.68 24.96 1.70
CA VAL A 481 5.21 25.00 1.73
C VAL A 481 4.67 26.33 2.29
N ASP A 482 3.61 26.86 1.69
CA ASP A 482 2.78 27.96 2.23
C ASP A 482 1.57 27.39 2.99
N LEU A 483 1.58 27.52 4.32
CA LEU A 483 0.48 27.10 5.21
C LEU A 483 -0.77 28.00 5.08
N GLY A 484 -0.74 29.02 4.22
CA GLY A 484 -1.82 29.96 3.90
C GLY A 484 -2.09 31.03 4.96
N GLN A 485 -1.72 30.77 6.23
CA GLN A 485 -1.86 31.69 7.35
C GLN A 485 -0.75 31.45 8.38
N MET A 486 -0.53 32.44 9.26
CA MET A 486 0.33 32.27 10.44
C MET A 486 -0.25 31.16 11.34
N THR A 487 0.51 30.08 11.51
CA THR A 487 0.08 28.86 12.19
C THR A 487 1.11 28.48 13.26
N PRO A 488 0.71 28.20 14.52
CA PRO A 488 1.62 27.67 15.52
C PRO A 488 1.98 26.22 15.19
N ILE A 489 3.26 25.86 15.28
CA ILE A 489 3.76 24.54 14.85
C ILE A 489 4.20 23.75 16.08
N ASP A 490 3.63 22.57 16.29
CA ASP A 490 3.96 21.66 17.39
C ASP A 490 5.22 20.83 17.06
N ARG A 491 5.35 20.41 15.80
CA ARG A 491 6.45 19.61 15.24
C ARG A 491 6.40 19.60 13.72
N VAL A 492 7.50 19.23 13.08
CA VAL A 492 7.56 18.88 11.66
C VAL A 492 8.12 17.46 11.51
N ARG A 493 7.44 16.60 10.78
CA ARG A 493 7.95 15.27 10.41
C ARG A 493 8.36 15.28 8.95
N VAL A 494 9.56 14.79 8.66
CA VAL A 494 10.14 14.78 7.31
C VAL A 494 10.45 13.36 6.91
N TRP A 495 9.70 12.86 5.93
CA TRP A 495 9.90 11.54 5.34
C TRP A 495 10.93 11.60 4.21
N ASN A 496 11.88 10.67 4.25
CA ASN A 496 13.07 10.66 3.40
C ASN A 496 12.84 9.83 2.13
N CYS A 497 13.47 10.25 1.03
CA CYS A 497 13.56 9.44 -0.18
C CYS A 497 14.43 8.19 0.07
N GLN A 498 13.94 7.01 -0.35
CA GLN A 498 14.47 5.68 -0.03
C GLN A 498 15.14 4.96 -1.21
N ASP A 499 15.10 5.50 -2.43
CA ASP A 499 15.67 4.83 -3.61
C ASP A 499 17.16 4.58 -3.49
N GLY A 500 17.68 3.57 -4.19
CA GLY A 500 19.13 3.39 -4.42
C GLY A 500 19.98 3.16 -3.17
N GLY A 501 19.37 2.69 -2.09
CA GLY A 501 20.05 2.20 -0.89
C GLY A 501 20.76 3.26 -0.05
N ALA A 502 21.54 2.79 0.92
CA ALA A 502 22.18 3.61 1.95
C ALA A 502 22.96 4.87 1.45
N PRO A 503 23.62 4.88 0.27
CA PRO A 503 24.29 6.09 -0.24
C PRO A 503 23.31 7.21 -0.64
N LYS A 504 22.13 6.86 -1.19
CA LYS A 504 21.08 7.82 -1.55
C LYS A 504 20.24 8.23 -0.35
N MET A 505 19.96 7.34 0.61
CA MET A 505 19.27 7.71 1.87
C MET A 505 20.03 8.80 2.67
N ARG A 506 21.36 8.90 2.50
CA ARG A 506 22.18 9.99 3.05
C ARG A 506 22.03 11.33 2.33
N ARG A 507 21.23 11.46 1.26
CA ARG A 507 21.04 12.73 0.53
C ARG A 507 20.47 13.84 1.40
N LEU A 508 19.52 13.49 2.28
CA LEU A 508 18.87 14.42 3.20
C LEU A 508 19.72 14.74 4.46
N HIS A 509 20.87 14.09 4.68
CA HIS A 509 21.66 14.35 5.90
C HIS A 509 22.17 15.80 6.00
N ASN A 510 22.21 16.33 7.23
CA ASN A 510 22.67 17.67 7.58
C ASN A 510 21.88 18.80 6.89
N PHE A 511 20.58 18.60 6.67
CA PHE A 511 19.69 19.64 6.16
C PHE A 511 19.43 20.75 7.19
N THR A 512 18.83 21.83 6.72
CA THR A 512 18.28 22.92 7.52
C THR A 512 16.77 22.96 7.31
N ILE A 513 16.02 23.23 8.38
CA ILE A 513 14.61 23.66 8.30
C ILE A 513 14.50 25.10 8.77
N GLU A 514 13.74 25.92 8.04
CA GLU A 514 13.58 27.35 8.22
C GLU A 514 12.09 27.70 8.29
N PHE A 515 11.72 28.55 9.25
CA PHE A 515 10.36 28.98 9.52
C PHE A 515 10.25 30.48 9.26
N TYR A 516 9.36 30.90 8.35
CA TYR A 516 9.18 32.31 8.01
C TYR A 516 7.76 32.79 8.29
N ASP A 517 7.64 34.07 8.68
CA ASP A 517 6.37 34.76 8.81
C ASP A 517 5.75 35.13 7.44
N GLU A 518 4.56 35.74 7.47
CA GLU A 518 3.87 36.23 6.27
C GLU A 518 4.65 37.33 5.51
N SER A 519 5.56 38.04 6.19
CA SER A 519 6.46 39.06 5.62
C SER A 519 7.79 38.48 5.14
N ARG A 520 7.91 37.15 5.06
CA ARG A 520 9.13 36.40 4.69
C ARG A 520 10.33 36.69 5.61
N GLN A 521 10.11 37.18 6.83
CA GLN A 521 11.15 37.26 7.86
C GLN A 521 11.37 35.88 8.48
N LEU A 522 12.63 35.52 8.70
CA LEU A 522 12.98 34.26 9.35
C LEU A 522 12.62 34.36 10.84
N ALA A 523 11.59 33.63 11.25
CA ALA A 523 11.25 33.47 12.66
C ALA A 523 12.29 32.56 13.35
N LEU A 524 12.67 31.45 12.70
CA LEU A 524 13.61 30.49 13.29
C LEU A 524 14.22 29.54 12.23
N ALA A 525 15.39 28.98 12.54
CA ALA A 525 15.98 27.89 11.76
C ALA A 525 16.63 26.83 12.68
N LYS A 526 16.47 25.54 12.33
CA LYS A 526 17.25 24.42 12.91
C LYS A 526 18.19 23.87 11.83
N HIS A 527 19.48 23.75 12.15
CA HIS A 527 20.53 23.34 11.22
C HIS A 527 21.13 21.98 11.56
N LYS A 528 21.78 21.34 10.59
CA LYS A 528 22.54 20.07 10.74
C LYS A 528 21.69 18.92 11.28
N ILE A 529 20.44 18.84 10.82
CA ILE A 529 19.52 17.80 11.26
C ILE A 529 20.03 16.43 10.75
N PRO A 530 20.28 15.45 11.63
CA PRO A 530 20.71 14.12 11.24
C PRO A 530 19.51 13.32 10.71
N VAL A 531 19.78 12.42 9.75
CA VAL A 531 18.79 11.44 9.27
C VAL A 531 19.47 10.08 9.26
N SER A 532 18.88 9.12 9.98
CA SER A 532 19.38 7.75 10.12
C SER A 532 18.36 6.67 9.72
N GLY A 533 17.19 7.07 9.21
CA GLY A 533 16.09 6.17 8.89
C GLY A 533 15.20 6.67 7.76
N ARG A 534 13.96 6.15 7.71
CA ARG A 534 12.92 6.51 6.73
C ARG A 534 12.33 7.89 6.97
N GLU A 535 12.38 8.39 8.19
CA GLU A 535 11.83 9.68 8.60
C GLU A 535 12.75 10.36 9.63
N VAL A 536 12.46 11.62 9.91
CA VAL A 536 12.92 12.33 11.11
C VAL A 536 11.80 13.23 11.63
N GLU A 537 11.49 13.10 12.92
CA GLU A 537 10.59 14.03 13.60
C GLU A 537 11.42 15.15 14.26
N ILE A 538 10.97 16.38 14.06
CA ILE A 538 11.56 17.60 14.58
C ILE A 538 10.48 18.24 15.42
N GLU A 539 10.45 17.97 16.72
CA GLU A 539 9.59 18.69 17.68
C GLU A 539 9.79 20.21 17.53
N SER A 540 8.79 21.00 17.94
CA SER A 540 8.95 22.45 18.05
C SER A 540 10.25 22.74 18.83
N PRO A 541 11.09 23.66 18.36
CA PRO A 541 12.01 24.35 19.25
C PRO A 541 11.25 25.08 20.37
#